data_AF-A0A135RS08-F1
#
_entry.id   AF-A0A135RS08-F1
#
_cell.length_a   1.000
_cell.length_b   1.000
_cell.length_c   1.000
_cell.angle_alpha   90.00
_cell.angle_beta   90.00
_cell.angle_gamma   90.00
#
_symmetry.space_group_name_H-M   'P 1'
#
loop_
_entity.id
_entity.type
_entity.pdbx_description
1 polymer ?
#
loop_
_entity_poly.entity_id
_entity_poly.type
_entity_poly.pdbx_seq_one_letter_code
_entity_poly.pdbx_strand_id
1 'polypeptide(L)'
;IVGWQDLIQSIETYDGNDSVFTSLVLEFEGKRPDDILFKISYEKGYTFLCYLEKTVGREKWLKFVPHSAAVDSIQFKDCVVDFFSRDAAATLALSRFDWQSWLHKPGAPPKPKFSSELYNKALKTADRWRSLSNDSLFKPSSDDVKGWTAGQVLVFLDLLIESPQPVPMRYCKLFGDLYDVGKSGNLEVVTRYLRVALRAGDRGVLKQTEEVLGQTGRMKFVRPLFKELLSVDEGLALELFEKYQDFYHPTCLRLIRNLLDE
;
A
#
# COMPACT_ATOMS: atom_id res chain seq x y z
N ILE A 1 -7.81 -0.49 3.26
CA ILE A 1 -7.21 -1.67 2.57
C ILE A 1 -6.14 -1.21 1.64
N VAL A 2 -6.46 -0.50 0.55
CA VAL A 2 -5.44 0.14 -0.31
C VAL A 2 -4.41 0.94 0.51
N GLY A 3 -4.89 1.75 1.46
CA GLY A 3 -3.99 2.46 2.38
C GLY A 3 -3.14 1.56 3.30
N TRP A 4 -3.68 0.41 3.72
CA TRP A 4 -2.90 -0.58 4.47
C TRP A 4 -1.79 -1.20 3.62
N GLN A 5 -2.06 -1.46 2.33
CA GLN A 5 -1.04 -1.96 1.41
C GLN A 5 0.05 -0.93 1.17
N ASP A 6 -0.37 0.31 0.99
CA ASP A 6 0.53 1.44 0.87
C ASP A 6 1.42 1.58 2.11
N LEU A 7 0.91 1.30 3.32
CA LEU A 7 1.71 1.24 4.55
C LEU A 7 2.76 0.13 4.51
N ILE A 8 2.35 -1.11 4.24
CA ILE A 8 3.25 -2.28 4.24
C ILE A 8 4.36 -2.10 3.20
N GLN A 9 4.01 -1.69 1.98
CA GLN A 9 4.98 -1.42 0.93
C GLN A 9 5.97 -0.30 1.31
N SER A 10 5.49 0.71 2.04
CA SER A 10 6.36 1.79 2.50
C SER A 10 7.30 1.32 3.61
N ILE A 11 6.83 0.49 4.53
CA ILE A 11 7.68 -0.12 5.57
C ILE A 11 8.79 -0.97 4.93
N GLU A 12 8.46 -1.80 3.93
CA GLU A 12 9.46 -2.55 3.15
C GLU A 12 10.45 -1.65 2.41
N THR A 13 10.06 -0.43 2.05
CA THR A 13 10.95 0.54 1.37
C THR A 13 11.98 1.16 2.33
N TYR A 14 11.67 1.20 3.61
CA TYR A 14 12.48 1.86 4.64
C TYR A 14 13.07 0.84 5.62
N ASP A 15 13.74 -0.18 5.09
CA ASP A 15 14.48 -1.19 5.86
C ASP A 15 13.61 -2.09 6.78
N GLY A 16 12.31 -2.18 6.51
CA GLY A 16 11.42 -3.16 7.15
C GLY A 16 10.94 -2.77 8.55
N ASN A 17 10.41 -3.75 9.30
CA ASN A 17 9.67 -3.48 10.54
C ASN A 17 10.53 -3.02 11.72
N ASP A 18 11.84 -3.22 11.67
CA ASP A 18 12.75 -2.88 12.78
C ASP A 18 13.39 -1.50 12.60
N SER A 19 13.16 -0.87 11.45
CA SER A 19 13.69 0.45 11.12
C SER A 19 12.99 1.55 11.87
N VAL A 20 13.74 2.37 12.62
CA VAL A 20 13.23 3.55 13.34
C VAL A 20 12.52 4.55 12.42
N PHE A 21 12.83 4.55 11.13
CA PHE A 21 12.18 5.39 10.12
C PHE A 21 10.73 4.99 9.83
N THR A 22 10.28 3.86 10.40
CA THR A 22 8.91 3.36 10.26
C THR A 22 8.02 3.64 11.47
N SER A 23 8.53 4.39 12.46
CA SER A 23 7.77 4.93 13.58
C SER A 23 6.76 5.99 13.13
N LEU A 24 5.71 6.23 13.94
CA LEU A 24 4.69 7.23 13.59
C LEU A 24 5.21 8.65 13.88
N VAL A 25 5.81 8.84 15.05
CA VAL A 25 6.64 10.00 15.34
C VAL A 25 8.00 9.73 14.70
N LEU A 26 8.32 10.52 13.69
CA LEU A 26 9.51 10.31 12.88
C LEU A 26 10.77 10.70 13.65
N GLU A 27 11.78 9.84 13.58
CA GLU A 27 13.14 10.13 14.00
C GLU A 27 13.98 10.44 12.76
N PHE A 28 14.63 11.60 12.76
CA PHE A 28 15.37 12.11 11.60
C PHE A 28 16.89 11.95 11.75
N GLU A 29 17.40 11.25 12.76
CA GLU A 29 18.84 11.19 13.06
C GLU A 29 19.68 10.83 11.82
N GLY A 30 20.42 11.80 11.30
CA GLY A 30 21.30 11.64 10.13
C GLY A 30 20.61 11.47 8.77
N LYS A 31 19.29 11.63 8.67
CA LYS A 31 18.52 11.45 7.41
C LYS A 31 17.82 12.73 6.99
N ARG A 32 17.66 12.93 5.67
CA ARG A 32 16.89 14.06 5.14
C ARG A 32 15.40 13.77 5.28
N PRO A 33 14.53 14.79 5.41
CA PRO A 33 13.09 14.58 5.39
C PRO A 33 12.60 13.79 4.16
N ASP A 34 13.20 14.05 2.98
CA ASP A 34 12.92 13.34 1.73
C ASP A 34 13.30 11.84 1.77
N ASP A 35 14.09 11.41 2.76
CA ASP A 35 14.55 10.04 2.95
C ASP A 35 13.64 9.23 3.86
N ILE A 36 12.67 9.86 4.54
CA ILE A 36 11.86 9.22 5.60
C ILE A 36 10.36 9.34 5.31
N LEU A 37 9.95 10.14 4.33
CA LEU A 37 8.54 10.44 4.11
C LEU A 37 7.91 9.68 2.94
N PHE A 38 6.66 9.27 3.10
CA PHE A 38 5.52 9.86 2.37
C PHE A 38 4.21 9.17 2.74
N LYS A 39 4.19 7.87 3.03
CA LYS A 39 2.93 7.16 3.33
C LYS A 39 2.84 6.51 4.70
N ILE A 40 3.97 6.25 5.36
CA ILE A 40 3.96 5.67 6.72
C ILE A 40 3.20 6.60 7.66
N SER A 41 3.52 7.90 7.68
CA SER A 41 2.82 8.89 8.50
C SER A 41 1.32 8.97 8.19
N TYR A 42 0.93 8.88 6.92
CA TYR A 42 -0.48 8.93 6.49
C TYR A 42 -1.23 7.68 6.95
N GLU A 43 -0.72 6.50 6.65
CA GLU A 43 -1.47 5.26 6.80
C GLU A 43 -1.35 4.67 8.20
N LYS A 44 -0.18 4.78 8.83
CA LYS A 44 -0.01 4.47 10.25
C LYS A 44 -0.75 5.48 11.13
N GLY A 45 -0.71 6.77 10.77
CA GLY A 45 -1.48 7.82 11.43
C GLY A 45 -2.99 7.63 11.30
N TYR A 46 -3.50 7.36 10.10
CA TYR A 46 -4.89 7.01 9.88
C TYR A 46 -5.30 5.78 10.71
N THR A 47 -4.48 4.73 10.68
CA THR A 47 -4.75 3.50 11.46
C THR A 47 -4.79 3.78 12.96
N PHE A 48 -3.88 4.62 13.46
CA PHE A 48 -3.85 5.08 14.84
C PHE A 48 -5.12 5.85 15.23
N LEU A 49 -5.53 6.83 14.40
CA LEU A 49 -6.76 7.60 14.65
C LEU A 49 -8.01 6.72 14.61
N CYS A 50 -8.10 5.77 13.67
CA CYS A 50 -9.19 4.79 13.63
C CYS A 50 -9.20 3.87 14.85
N TYR A 51 -8.03 3.54 15.40
CA TYR A 51 -7.95 2.75 16.63
C TYR A 51 -8.44 3.57 17.82
N LEU A 52 -8.02 4.84 17.95
CA LEU A 52 -8.54 5.75 18.98
C LEU A 52 -10.06 5.93 18.87
N GLU A 53 -10.59 6.13 17.66
CA GLU A 53 -12.05 6.20 17.39
C GLU A 53 -12.77 4.97 17.94
N LYS A 54 -12.22 3.77 17.72
CA LYS A 54 -12.79 2.51 18.23
C LYS A 54 -12.65 2.38 19.75
N THR A 55 -11.55 2.85 20.32
CA THR A 55 -11.29 2.81 21.76
C THR A 55 -12.26 3.67 22.55
N VAL A 56 -12.52 4.91 22.11
CA VAL A 56 -13.43 5.82 22.83
C VAL A 56 -14.88 5.76 22.34
N GLY A 57 -15.09 5.28 21.13
CA GLY A 57 -16.39 5.21 20.46
C GLY A 57 -16.60 6.35 19.45
N ARG A 58 -17.06 6.01 18.25
CA ARG A 58 -17.19 6.92 17.10
C ARG A 58 -17.96 8.20 17.39
N GLU A 59 -19.12 8.11 18.05
CA GLU A 59 -19.94 9.30 18.34
C GLU A 59 -19.22 10.31 19.22
N LYS A 60 -18.45 9.83 20.19
CA LYS A 60 -17.66 10.68 21.10
C LYS A 60 -16.44 11.23 20.37
N TRP A 61 -15.77 10.39 19.59
CA TRP A 61 -14.63 10.78 18.76
C TRP A 61 -14.96 11.90 17.78
N LEU A 62 -16.10 11.81 17.08
CA LEU A 62 -16.52 12.84 16.12
C LEU A 62 -16.79 14.20 16.77
N LYS A 63 -17.12 14.24 18.08
CA LYS A 63 -17.22 15.49 18.85
C LYS A 63 -15.85 16.06 19.20
N PHE A 64 -14.83 15.22 19.35
CA PHE A 64 -13.45 15.64 19.61
C PHE A 64 -12.79 16.26 18.36
N VAL A 65 -12.99 15.68 17.17
CA VAL A 65 -12.28 16.08 15.94
C VAL A 65 -12.23 17.61 15.71
N PRO A 66 -13.33 18.38 15.83
CA PRO A 66 -13.32 19.83 15.62
C PRO A 66 -12.57 20.62 16.70
N HIS A 67 -12.34 20.03 17.87
CA HIS A 67 -11.69 20.67 19.03
C HIS A 67 -10.18 20.44 19.05
N SER A 68 -9.64 19.63 18.15
CA SER A 68 -8.21 19.35 18.12
C SER A 68 -7.44 20.54 17.51
N ALA A 69 -6.56 21.15 18.31
CA ALA A 69 -5.68 22.26 17.92
C ALA A 69 -4.19 21.96 18.22
N ALA A 70 -3.87 20.68 18.44
CA ALA A 70 -2.52 20.25 18.79
C ALA A 70 -1.54 20.43 17.62
N VAL A 71 -0.33 20.92 17.92
CA VAL A 71 0.73 21.13 16.92
C VAL A 71 1.85 20.09 16.99
N ASP A 72 1.88 19.26 18.04
CA ASP A 72 2.79 18.12 18.18
C ASP A 72 2.09 16.88 18.78
N SER A 73 2.80 15.75 18.81
CA SER A 73 2.27 14.45 19.27
C SER A 73 1.98 14.40 20.77
N ILE A 74 2.70 15.16 21.59
CA ILE A 74 2.51 15.23 23.04
C ILE A 74 1.23 16.03 23.32
N GLN A 75 1.12 17.22 22.74
CA GLN A 75 -0.08 18.05 22.83
C GLN A 75 -1.32 17.33 22.29
N PHE A 76 -1.17 16.54 21.22
CA PHE A 76 -2.29 15.76 20.68
C PHE A 76 -2.78 14.75 21.69
N LYS A 77 -1.87 13.99 22.31
CA LYS A 77 -2.20 13.03 23.37
C LYS A 77 -2.90 13.73 24.54
N ASP A 78 -2.33 14.83 25.04
CA ASP A 78 -2.87 15.56 26.18
C ASP A 78 -4.27 16.11 25.85
N CYS A 79 -4.45 16.67 24.66
CA CYS A 79 -5.74 17.16 24.17
C CYS A 79 -6.81 16.04 24.13
N VAL A 80 -6.45 14.83 23.67
CA VAL A 80 -7.37 13.68 23.67
C VAL A 80 -7.74 13.28 25.11
N VAL A 81 -6.76 13.13 26.00
CA VAL A 81 -6.98 12.72 27.38
C VAL A 81 -7.83 13.74 28.14
N ASP A 82 -7.54 15.02 27.98
CA ASP A 82 -8.25 16.11 28.64
C ASP A 82 -9.70 16.23 28.14
N PHE A 83 -9.92 16.12 26.83
CA PHE A 83 -11.26 16.18 26.25
C PHE A 83 -12.18 15.07 26.78
N PHE A 84 -11.64 13.86 26.96
CA PHE A 84 -12.41 12.71 27.46
C PHE A 84 -12.40 12.56 28.99
N SER A 85 -11.74 13.45 29.74
CA SER A 85 -11.58 13.37 31.20
C SER A 85 -12.90 13.18 31.98
N ARG A 86 -13.99 13.78 31.50
CA ARG A 86 -15.33 13.70 32.12
C ARG A 86 -16.11 12.42 31.76
N ASP A 87 -15.61 11.61 30.84
CA ASP A 87 -16.24 10.36 30.40
C ASP A 87 -15.50 9.17 31.03
N ALA A 88 -16.06 8.61 32.11
CA ALA A 88 -15.40 7.54 32.87
C ALA A 88 -15.02 6.32 32.01
N ALA A 89 -15.83 5.97 31.01
CA ALA A 89 -15.55 4.83 30.14
C ALA A 89 -14.40 5.14 29.17
N ALA A 90 -14.41 6.32 28.53
CA ALA A 90 -13.32 6.74 27.65
C ALA A 90 -12.01 6.94 28.41
N THR A 91 -12.05 7.56 29.59
CA THR A 91 -10.87 7.73 30.47
C THR A 91 -10.27 6.38 30.86
N LEU A 92 -11.08 5.39 31.24
CA LEU A 92 -10.60 4.04 31.55
C LEU A 92 -10.00 3.34 30.32
N ALA A 93 -10.57 3.56 29.14
CA ALA A 93 -10.04 2.97 27.90
C ALA A 93 -8.70 3.61 27.49
N LEU A 94 -8.59 4.94 27.59
CA LEU A 94 -7.39 5.71 27.24
C LEU A 94 -6.24 5.50 28.24
N SER A 95 -6.53 5.20 29.51
CA SER A 95 -5.48 4.87 30.50
C SER A 95 -4.82 3.52 30.23
N ARG A 96 -5.51 2.60 29.55
CA ARG A 96 -4.98 1.31 29.10
C ARG A 96 -4.39 1.36 27.69
N PHE A 97 -4.49 2.51 27.02
CA PHE A 97 -4.01 2.67 25.66
C PHE A 97 -2.48 2.83 25.64
N ASP A 98 -1.80 2.02 24.85
CA ASP A 98 -0.34 2.03 24.74
C ASP A 98 0.15 3.13 23.78
N TRP A 99 0.14 4.37 24.27
CA TRP A 99 0.60 5.54 23.52
C TRP A 99 2.04 5.40 23.02
N GLN A 100 2.93 4.83 23.83
CA GLN A 100 4.35 4.71 23.50
C GLN A 100 4.55 3.78 22.31
N SER A 101 3.93 2.60 22.31
CA SER A 101 4.04 1.70 21.16
C SER A 101 3.43 2.30 19.90
N TRP A 102 2.28 2.97 19.99
CA TRP A 102 1.65 3.56 18.80
C TRP A 102 2.48 4.68 18.16
N LEU A 103 3.10 5.54 18.99
CA LEU A 103 3.85 6.69 18.53
C LEU A 103 5.27 6.33 18.10
N HIS A 104 5.97 5.47 18.85
CA HIS A 104 7.43 5.28 18.73
C HIS A 104 7.87 3.87 18.32
N LYS A 105 7.00 2.85 18.37
CA LYS A 105 7.42 1.50 17.94
C LYS A 105 7.53 1.46 16.41
N PRO A 106 8.66 0.96 15.86
CA PRO A 106 8.79 0.78 14.42
C PRO A 106 7.87 -0.34 13.90
N GLY A 107 7.71 -0.36 12.58
CA GLY A 107 6.97 -1.38 11.85
C GLY A 107 5.46 -1.17 11.82
N ALA A 108 4.77 -2.16 11.26
CA ALA A 108 3.34 -2.09 11.11
C ALA A 108 2.62 -2.22 12.47
N PRO A 109 1.58 -1.42 12.74
CA PRO A 109 0.69 -1.67 13.88
C PRO A 109 -0.09 -2.99 13.66
N PRO A 110 -0.89 -3.45 14.64
CA PRO A 110 -1.75 -4.61 14.42
C PRO A 110 -2.68 -4.42 13.21
N LYS A 111 -2.66 -5.37 12.25
CA LYS A 111 -3.48 -5.29 11.02
C LYS A 111 -4.96 -5.13 11.37
N PRO A 112 -5.64 -4.07 10.90
CA PRO A 112 -7.06 -3.90 11.13
C PRO A 112 -7.86 -5.06 10.52
N LYS A 113 -8.91 -5.51 11.22
CA LYS A 113 -9.89 -6.43 10.66
C LYS A 113 -10.72 -5.69 9.62
N PHE A 114 -10.48 -5.97 8.34
CA PHE A 114 -11.28 -5.45 7.24
C PHE A 114 -12.49 -6.34 7.02
N SER A 115 -13.69 -5.77 7.10
CA SER A 115 -14.94 -6.48 6.82
C SER A 115 -15.93 -5.54 6.13
N SER A 116 -16.17 -5.77 4.84
CA SER A 116 -17.26 -5.14 4.10
C SER A 116 -17.71 -6.09 2.99
N GLU A 117 -18.94 -5.93 2.52
CA GLU A 117 -19.45 -6.74 1.41
C GLU A 117 -18.58 -6.58 0.15
N LEU A 118 -18.16 -5.34 -0.14
CA LEU A 118 -17.30 -5.01 -1.27
C LEU A 118 -15.93 -5.70 -1.16
N TYR A 119 -15.34 -5.71 0.03
CA TYR A 119 -14.07 -6.39 0.28
C TYR A 119 -14.21 -7.91 0.15
N ASN A 120 -15.24 -8.48 0.75
CA ASN A 120 -15.47 -9.92 0.72
C ASN A 120 -15.69 -10.44 -0.72
N LYS A 121 -16.33 -9.64 -1.58
CA LYS A 121 -16.43 -9.94 -3.02
C LYS A 121 -15.06 -9.94 -3.69
N ALA A 122 -14.26 -8.89 -3.49
CA ALA A 122 -12.91 -8.81 -4.05
C ALA A 122 -11.99 -9.96 -3.57
N LEU A 123 -12.06 -10.31 -2.29
CA LEU A 123 -11.31 -11.42 -1.70
C LEU A 123 -11.69 -12.77 -2.33
N LYS A 124 -13.00 -13.07 -2.42
CA LYS A 124 -13.47 -14.30 -3.06
C LYS A 124 -13.03 -14.40 -4.52
N THR A 125 -13.08 -13.30 -5.27
CA THR A 125 -12.58 -13.28 -6.65
C THR A 125 -11.07 -13.51 -6.69
N ALA A 126 -10.29 -12.85 -5.83
CA ALA A 126 -8.85 -13.07 -5.73
C ALA A 126 -8.50 -14.53 -5.43
N ASP A 127 -9.18 -15.16 -4.47
CA ASP A 127 -8.99 -16.57 -4.11
C ASP A 127 -9.25 -17.50 -5.29
N ARG A 128 -10.33 -17.26 -6.05
CA ARG A 128 -10.65 -18.04 -7.25
C ARG A 128 -9.54 -17.94 -8.31
N TRP A 129 -9.00 -16.73 -8.54
CA TRP A 129 -7.89 -16.52 -9.46
C TRP A 129 -6.59 -17.19 -9.01
N ARG A 130 -6.28 -17.15 -7.71
CA ARG A 130 -5.11 -17.83 -7.14
C ARG A 130 -5.19 -19.35 -7.29
N SER A 131 -6.40 -19.91 -7.17
CA SER A 131 -6.64 -21.35 -7.30
C SER A 131 -6.77 -21.84 -8.76
N LEU A 132 -6.68 -20.95 -9.74
CA LEU A 132 -7.04 -21.25 -11.12
C LEU A 132 -6.07 -22.27 -11.75
N SER A 133 -6.63 -23.36 -12.24
CA SER A 133 -5.94 -24.47 -12.90
C SER A 133 -6.74 -24.94 -14.11
N ASN A 134 -6.18 -25.84 -14.93
CA ASN A 134 -6.90 -26.36 -16.10
C ASN A 134 -8.17 -27.14 -15.73
N ASP A 135 -8.18 -27.76 -14.55
CA ASP A 135 -9.29 -28.55 -14.04
C ASP A 135 -10.24 -27.74 -13.14
N SER A 136 -10.03 -26.42 -13.05
CA SER A 136 -10.87 -25.56 -12.23
C SER A 136 -12.28 -25.43 -12.79
N LEU A 137 -13.27 -25.59 -11.91
CA LEU A 137 -14.68 -25.31 -12.22
C LEU A 137 -14.93 -23.82 -12.49
N PHE A 138 -14.11 -22.95 -11.90
CA PHE A 138 -14.19 -21.51 -12.12
C PHE A 138 -13.66 -21.15 -13.50
N LYS A 139 -14.52 -20.55 -14.32
CA LYS A 139 -14.17 -19.98 -15.62
C LYS A 139 -14.31 -18.46 -15.50
N PRO A 140 -13.19 -17.70 -15.50
CA PRO A 140 -13.26 -16.25 -15.38
C PRO A 140 -14.07 -15.61 -16.50
N SER A 141 -14.85 -14.60 -16.16
CA SER A 141 -15.67 -13.84 -17.12
C SER A 141 -15.73 -12.37 -16.72
N SER A 142 -15.95 -11.47 -17.67
CA SER A 142 -16.06 -10.02 -17.38
C SER A 142 -17.15 -9.67 -16.37
N ASP A 143 -18.16 -10.54 -16.19
CA ASP A 143 -19.21 -10.36 -15.18
C ASP A 143 -18.70 -10.45 -13.74
N ASP A 144 -17.54 -11.09 -13.48
CA ASP A 144 -16.96 -11.23 -12.13
C ASP A 144 -16.66 -9.88 -11.46
N VAL A 145 -16.34 -8.86 -12.27
CA VAL A 145 -15.98 -7.50 -11.81
C VAL A 145 -17.03 -6.46 -12.25
N LYS A 146 -18.17 -6.89 -12.76
CA LYS A 146 -19.21 -5.99 -13.25
C LYS A 146 -19.79 -5.14 -12.12
N GLY A 147 -19.86 -3.84 -12.37
CA GLY A 147 -20.32 -2.85 -11.39
C GLY A 147 -19.32 -2.58 -10.27
N TRP A 148 -18.08 -3.08 -10.35
CA TRP A 148 -17.05 -2.73 -9.39
C TRP A 148 -16.62 -1.27 -9.56
N THR A 149 -16.40 -0.62 -8.42
CA THR A 149 -15.71 0.67 -8.38
C THR A 149 -14.22 0.48 -8.64
N ALA A 150 -13.53 1.55 -9.07
CA ALA A 150 -12.07 1.53 -9.20
C ALA A 150 -11.38 1.07 -7.91
N GLY A 151 -11.86 1.52 -6.73
CA GLY A 151 -11.33 1.09 -5.44
C GLY A 151 -11.44 -0.42 -5.20
N GLN A 152 -12.52 -1.08 -5.64
CA GLN A 152 -12.64 -2.54 -5.52
C GLN A 152 -11.68 -3.27 -6.45
N VAL A 153 -11.50 -2.78 -7.68
CA VAL A 153 -10.51 -3.32 -8.62
C VAL A 153 -9.10 -3.21 -8.04
N LEU A 154 -8.76 -2.07 -7.44
CA LEU A 154 -7.46 -1.88 -6.77
C LEU A 154 -7.27 -2.86 -5.61
N VAL A 155 -8.27 -3.01 -4.74
CA VAL A 155 -8.23 -3.97 -3.63
C VAL A 155 -8.03 -5.40 -4.12
N PHE A 156 -8.73 -5.78 -5.18
CA PHE A 156 -8.58 -7.10 -5.78
C PHE A 156 -7.18 -7.34 -6.36
N LEU A 157 -6.64 -6.37 -7.11
CA LEU A 157 -5.28 -6.45 -7.64
C LEU A 157 -4.24 -6.51 -6.53
N ASP A 158 -4.39 -5.68 -5.48
CA ASP A 158 -3.53 -5.68 -4.31
C ASP A 158 -3.53 -7.05 -3.61
N LEU A 159 -4.69 -7.67 -3.47
CA LEU A 159 -4.80 -9.02 -2.92
C LEU A 159 -4.02 -10.03 -3.78
N LEU A 160 -4.07 -9.95 -5.10
CA LEU A 160 -3.28 -10.83 -5.97
C LEU A 160 -1.77 -10.60 -5.79
N ILE A 161 -1.33 -9.36 -5.64
CA ILE A 161 0.08 -9.00 -5.41
C ILE A 161 0.59 -9.53 -4.07
N GLU A 162 -0.20 -9.39 -2.99
CA GLU A 162 0.16 -9.88 -1.65
C GLU A 162 0.25 -11.40 -1.54
N SER A 163 -0.33 -12.13 -2.48
CA SER A 163 -0.35 -13.59 -2.46
C SER A 163 1.09 -14.12 -2.55
N PRO A 164 1.49 -15.07 -1.68
CA PRO A 164 2.76 -15.79 -1.82
C PRO A 164 2.82 -16.58 -3.14
N GLN A 165 1.67 -17.04 -3.62
CA GLN A 165 1.54 -17.75 -4.88
C GLN A 165 1.05 -16.76 -5.95
N PRO A 166 1.85 -16.49 -7.01
CA PRO A 166 1.42 -15.62 -8.09
C PRO A 166 0.29 -16.26 -8.90
N VAL A 167 -0.46 -15.43 -9.62
CA VAL A 167 -1.42 -15.93 -10.62
C VAL A 167 -0.64 -16.71 -11.69
N PRO A 168 -1.12 -17.87 -12.17
CA PRO A 168 -0.37 -18.61 -13.18
C PRO A 168 -0.18 -17.77 -14.45
N MET A 169 1.06 -17.67 -14.91
CA MET A 169 1.50 -16.82 -16.03
C MET A 169 0.56 -16.85 -17.25
N ARG A 170 0.12 -18.06 -17.66
CA ARG A 170 -0.76 -18.25 -18.82
C ARG A 170 -2.10 -17.51 -18.74
N TYR A 171 -2.55 -17.15 -17.54
CA TYR A 171 -3.79 -16.41 -17.33
C TYR A 171 -3.59 -14.91 -17.17
N CYS A 172 -2.35 -14.40 -17.09
CA CYS A 172 -2.09 -12.97 -16.88
C CYS A 172 -2.60 -12.09 -18.04
N LYS A 173 -2.49 -12.57 -19.28
CA LYS A 173 -3.08 -11.88 -20.44
C LYS A 173 -4.61 -11.92 -20.42
N LEU A 174 -5.19 -13.11 -20.18
CA LEU A 174 -6.64 -13.30 -20.09
C LEU A 174 -7.24 -12.39 -19.00
N PHE A 175 -6.57 -12.32 -17.86
CA PHE A 175 -6.88 -11.45 -16.74
C PHE A 175 -6.93 -9.97 -17.12
N GLY A 176 -5.87 -9.50 -17.80
CA GLY A 176 -5.74 -8.12 -18.24
C GLY A 176 -6.85 -7.70 -19.21
N ASP A 177 -7.20 -8.59 -20.15
CA ASP A 177 -8.22 -8.36 -21.17
C ASP A 177 -9.66 -8.48 -20.60
N LEU A 178 -9.95 -9.50 -19.79
CA LEU A 178 -11.31 -9.74 -19.28
C LEU A 178 -11.82 -8.63 -18.37
N TYR A 179 -10.93 -8.04 -17.57
CA TYR A 179 -11.28 -7.03 -16.57
C TYR A 179 -10.90 -5.61 -17.00
N ASP A 180 -10.42 -5.45 -18.23
CA ASP A 180 -9.98 -4.16 -18.81
C ASP A 180 -8.92 -3.43 -17.96
N VAL A 181 -8.17 -4.17 -17.13
CA VAL A 181 -7.12 -3.61 -16.28
C VAL A 181 -5.81 -3.44 -17.05
N GLY A 182 -5.60 -4.26 -18.09
CA GLY A 182 -4.41 -4.18 -18.94
C GLY A 182 -4.42 -3.00 -19.91
N LYS A 183 -5.59 -2.44 -20.24
CA LYS A 183 -5.72 -1.28 -21.14
C LYS A 183 -6.19 -0.02 -20.41
N SER A 184 -6.22 -0.08 -19.08
CA SER A 184 -6.71 1.03 -18.26
C SER A 184 -5.82 2.25 -18.39
N GLY A 185 -6.41 3.41 -18.71
CA GLY A 185 -5.72 4.71 -18.62
C GLY A 185 -5.45 5.16 -17.17
N ASN A 186 -5.94 4.42 -16.17
CA ASN A 186 -5.69 4.71 -14.77
C ASN A 186 -4.37 4.09 -14.32
N LEU A 187 -3.36 4.93 -14.05
CA LEU A 187 -2.05 4.50 -13.58
C LEU A 187 -2.09 3.62 -12.32
N GLU A 188 -3.05 3.83 -11.42
CA GLU A 188 -3.21 2.99 -10.22
C GLU A 188 -3.60 1.55 -10.57
N VAL A 189 -4.41 1.37 -11.62
CA VAL A 189 -4.92 0.07 -12.06
C VAL A 189 -3.87 -0.64 -12.91
N VAL A 190 -3.38 0.02 -13.96
CA VAL A 190 -2.43 -0.61 -14.90
C VAL A 190 -1.12 -0.97 -14.20
N THR A 191 -0.60 -0.13 -13.30
CA THR A 191 0.63 -0.44 -12.56
C THR A 191 0.46 -1.69 -11.69
N ARG A 192 -0.69 -1.87 -11.04
CA ARG A 192 -0.96 -3.08 -10.24
C ARG A 192 -1.16 -4.31 -11.11
N TYR A 193 -1.81 -4.17 -12.27
CA TYR A 193 -1.89 -5.24 -13.26
C TYR A 193 -0.49 -5.70 -13.70
N LEU A 194 0.38 -4.75 -14.07
CA LEU A 194 1.75 -5.03 -14.47
C LEU A 194 2.53 -5.74 -13.37
N ARG A 195 2.38 -5.31 -12.11
CA ARG A 195 2.98 -6.00 -10.96
C ARG A 195 2.49 -7.44 -10.81
N VAL A 196 1.18 -7.70 -10.97
CA VAL A 196 0.64 -9.08 -10.94
C VAL A 196 1.29 -9.92 -12.04
N ALA A 197 1.39 -9.40 -13.26
CA ALA A 197 1.94 -10.11 -14.41
C ALA A 197 3.46 -10.34 -14.29
N LEU A 198 4.23 -9.33 -13.86
CA LEU A 198 5.68 -9.44 -13.62
C LEU A 198 5.98 -10.46 -12.51
N ARG A 199 5.22 -10.45 -11.41
CA ARG A 199 5.34 -11.47 -10.35
C ARG A 199 5.08 -12.89 -10.84
N ALA A 200 4.28 -13.04 -11.88
CA ALA A 200 4.03 -14.32 -12.53
C ALA A 200 5.10 -14.71 -13.56
N GLY A 201 6.12 -13.86 -13.78
CA GLY A 201 7.17 -14.04 -14.79
C GLY A 201 6.71 -13.74 -16.21
N ASP A 202 5.60 -13.03 -16.41
CA ASP A 202 5.07 -12.75 -17.74
C ASP A 202 5.91 -11.69 -18.47
N ARG A 203 6.74 -12.15 -19.42
CA ARG A 203 7.56 -11.26 -20.26
C ARG A 203 6.74 -10.50 -21.31
N GLY A 204 5.49 -10.88 -21.53
CA GLY A 204 4.59 -10.21 -22.47
C GLY A 204 4.23 -8.78 -22.06
N VAL A 205 4.39 -8.43 -20.78
CA VAL A 205 4.10 -7.08 -20.26
C VAL A 205 5.32 -6.15 -20.22
N LEU A 206 6.53 -6.61 -20.58
CA LEU A 206 7.76 -5.81 -20.45
C LEU A 206 7.70 -4.48 -21.20
N LYS A 207 7.20 -4.49 -22.44
CA LYS A 207 7.01 -3.27 -23.24
C LYS A 207 6.04 -2.30 -22.57
N GLN A 208 4.94 -2.81 -22.03
CA GLN A 208 3.96 -1.97 -21.34
C GLN A 208 4.51 -1.41 -20.02
N THR A 209 5.32 -2.20 -19.31
CA THR A 209 6.06 -1.74 -18.12
C THR A 209 7.00 -0.61 -18.47
N GLU A 210 7.76 -0.72 -19.56
CA GLU A 210 8.62 0.36 -20.06
C GLU A 210 7.82 1.62 -20.38
N GLU A 211 6.70 1.50 -21.09
CA GLU A 211 5.83 2.63 -21.44
C GLU A 211 5.37 3.39 -20.20
N VAL A 212 4.97 2.67 -19.13
CA VAL A 212 4.59 3.29 -17.86
C VAL A 212 5.79 3.96 -17.18
N LEU A 213 6.95 3.29 -17.13
CA LEU A 213 8.18 3.84 -16.54
C LEU A 213 8.65 5.11 -17.25
N GLY A 214 8.52 5.18 -18.58
CA GLY A 214 8.84 6.37 -19.37
C GLY A 214 7.79 7.49 -19.30
N GLN A 215 6.57 7.20 -18.84
CA GLN A 215 5.49 8.19 -18.77
C GLN A 215 5.46 8.96 -17.44
N THR A 216 5.95 8.38 -16.34
CA THR A 216 5.81 8.96 -15.00
C THR A 216 7.04 8.76 -14.13
N GLY A 217 7.46 9.81 -13.43
CA GLY A 217 8.51 9.76 -12.39
C GLY A 217 7.96 9.55 -10.96
N ARG A 218 6.68 9.23 -10.80
CA ARG A 218 6.09 9.08 -9.46
C ARG A 218 6.58 7.78 -8.82
N MET A 219 7.37 7.91 -7.75
CA MET A 219 7.94 6.79 -6.98
C MET A 219 6.91 5.73 -6.55
N LYS A 220 5.65 6.13 -6.33
CA LYS A 220 4.54 5.21 -6.04
C LYS A 220 4.37 4.11 -7.11
N PHE A 221 4.68 4.41 -8.37
CA PHE A 221 4.56 3.46 -9.48
C PHE A 221 5.93 2.94 -9.92
N VAL A 222 6.92 3.84 -10.00
CA VAL A 222 8.24 3.54 -10.54
C VAL A 222 9.00 2.50 -9.72
N ARG A 223 9.18 2.71 -8.41
CA ARG A 223 9.94 1.78 -7.56
C ARG A 223 9.34 0.37 -7.55
N PRO A 224 8.02 0.18 -7.35
CA PRO A 224 7.45 -1.15 -7.37
C PRO A 224 7.61 -1.84 -8.74
N LEU A 225 7.48 -1.12 -9.86
CA LEU A 225 7.69 -1.72 -11.18
C LEU A 225 9.15 -2.12 -11.41
N PHE A 226 10.12 -1.28 -11.03
CA PHE A 226 11.54 -1.67 -11.08
C PHE A 226 11.83 -2.89 -10.21
N LYS A 227 11.26 -2.98 -9.00
CA LYS A 227 11.43 -4.13 -8.10
C LYS A 227 10.92 -5.43 -8.73
N GLU A 228 9.71 -5.43 -9.28
CA GLU A 228 9.20 -6.64 -9.95
C GLU A 228 9.96 -6.92 -11.26
N LEU A 229 10.38 -5.88 -11.99
CA LEU A 229 11.14 -6.03 -13.24
C LEU A 229 12.50 -6.68 -13.00
N LEU A 230 13.23 -6.28 -11.95
CA LEU A 230 14.49 -6.90 -11.52
C LEU A 230 14.34 -8.42 -11.34
N SER A 231 13.20 -8.88 -10.80
CA SER A 231 12.94 -10.31 -10.61
C SER A 231 12.70 -11.09 -11.91
N VAL A 232 12.40 -10.40 -13.02
CA VAL A 232 12.05 -11.00 -14.32
C VAL A 232 13.16 -10.82 -15.35
N ASP A 233 13.77 -9.64 -15.39
CA ASP A 233 14.80 -9.25 -16.35
C ASP A 233 15.65 -8.09 -15.79
N GLU A 234 16.69 -8.46 -15.04
CA GLU A 234 17.65 -7.52 -14.46
C GLU A 234 18.35 -6.66 -15.52
N GLY A 235 18.74 -7.27 -16.65
CA GLY A 235 19.40 -6.56 -17.74
C GLY A 235 18.53 -5.45 -18.32
N LEU A 236 17.24 -5.74 -18.55
CA LEU A 236 16.28 -4.73 -19.00
C LEU A 236 16.06 -3.65 -17.92
N ALA A 237 16.00 -4.01 -16.64
CA ALA A 237 15.87 -3.03 -15.57
C ALA A 237 17.04 -2.01 -15.58
N LEU A 238 18.27 -2.48 -15.74
CA LEU A 238 19.45 -1.61 -15.84
C LEU A 238 19.40 -0.73 -17.11
N GLU A 239 19.06 -1.32 -18.26
CA GLU A 239 18.91 -0.58 -19.52
C GLU A 239 17.86 0.55 -19.39
N LEU A 240 16.69 0.25 -18.83
CA LEU A 240 15.63 1.25 -18.66
C LEU A 240 16.00 2.31 -17.64
N PHE A 241 16.72 1.96 -16.57
CA PHE A 241 17.22 2.93 -15.61
C PHE A 241 18.17 3.94 -16.28
N GLU A 242 19.12 3.46 -17.08
CA GLU A 242 20.04 4.33 -17.84
C GLU A 242 19.30 5.16 -18.89
N LYS A 243 18.33 4.56 -19.60
CA LYS A 243 17.55 5.23 -20.64
C LYS A 243 16.72 6.40 -20.11
N TYR A 244 16.10 6.25 -18.95
CA TYR A 244 15.21 7.26 -18.37
C TYR A 244 15.88 8.12 -17.28
N GLN A 245 17.20 8.01 -17.10
CA GLN A 245 17.88 8.69 -16.00
C GLN A 245 17.73 10.22 -16.05
N ASP A 246 17.75 10.82 -17.24
CA ASP A 246 17.61 12.27 -17.42
C ASP A 246 16.16 12.77 -17.24
N PHE A 247 15.19 11.86 -17.33
CA PHE A 247 13.77 12.18 -17.13
C PHE A 247 13.40 12.21 -15.64
N TYR A 248 14.00 11.34 -14.82
CA TYR A 248 13.63 11.23 -13.42
C TYR A 248 14.21 12.34 -12.55
N HIS A 249 13.43 12.76 -11.55
CA HIS A 249 13.91 13.68 -10.52
C HIS A 249 15.11 13.06 -9.76
N PRO A 250 16.12 13.84 -9.33
CA PRO A 250 17.30 13.30 -8.63
C PRO A 250 16.98 12.41 -7.42
N THR A 251 15.94 12.74 -6.67
CA THR A 251 15.45 11.90 -5.55
C THR A 251 14.98 10.53 -6.02
N CYS A 252 14.26 10.47 -7.15
CA CYS A 252 13.77 9.23 -7.74
C CYS A 252 14.95 8.36 -8.21
N LEU A 253 15.93 8.95 -8.89
CA LEU A 253 17.15 8.25 -9.32
C LEU A 253 17.88 7.61 -8.15
N ARG A 254 18.13 8.37 -7.09
CA ARG A 254 18.83 7.86 -5.92
C ARG A 254 18.09 6.67 -5.29
N LEU A 255 16.76 6.74 -5.18
CA LEU A 255 15.97 5.67 -4.59
C LEU A 255 15.90 4.42 -5.49
N ILE A 256 15.93 4.58 -6.81
CA ILE A 256 16.02 3.44 -7.74
C ILE A 256 17.44 2.85 -7.70
N ARG A 257 18.50 3.66 -7.64
CA ARG A 257 19.88 3.16 -7.47
C ARG A 257 20.01 2.29 -6.23
N ASN A 258 19.53 2.78 -5.09
CA ASN A 258 19.54 1.99 -3.85
C ASN A 258 18.84 0.62 -4.03
N LEU A 259 17.74 0.56 -4.81
CA LEU A 259 17.05 -0.69 -5.11
C LEU A 259 17.85 -1.59 -6.07
N LEU A 260 18.62 -1.03 -7.00
CA LEU A 260 19.48 -1.79 -7.92
C LEU A 260 20.75 -2.32 -7.23
N ASP A 261 21.14 -1.71 -6.11
CA ASP A 261 22.30 -2.10 -5.29
C ASP A 261 21.94 -3.11 -4.17
N GLU A 262 20.65 -3.45 -3.98
CA GLU A 262 20.12 -4.46 -3.02
C GLU A 262 20.37 -5.91 -3.48
#